data_AF-A0A9X5XF06-F1
#
_entry.id   AF-A0A9X5XF06-F1
#
_cell.length_a   1.000
_cell.length_b   1.000
_cell.length_c   1.000
_cell.angle_alpha   90.00
_cell.angle_beta   90.00
_cell.angle_gamma   90.00
#
_symmetry.space_group_name_H-M   'P 1'
#
loop_
_entity.id
_entity.type
_entity.pdbx_description
1 polymer ?
#
loop_
_entity_poly.entity_id
_entity_poly.type
_entity_poly.pdbx_seq_one_letter_code
_entity_poly.pdbx_strand_id
1 'polypeptide(L)'
;MSWPTLPATVVGVAAFVLGGGFYRAFGGHHALFPSGAVGWSLAVLAGIIVGHLVALGRARWWGGTGSGAALTLAVLLLYGWVAAGMVSLTVVVLVGAARRGRWRQGVVHGAVDILGIGAGALVLAMFGRVPSVEVPWNPESWNFYAAPEVVLVATAYLAVTRVLLWYLHAPGTGGLPTATRTALVRQGLVAVALLGIAPLICVVAIAQPMLLPLFSIPLIALDSTLWIARVRAEEQLRDPLTGLPNRQWLLERTWTALDDAERIGARSALMLIDLDRFRSVNDTLGHLAGDRLLLQIADRLRL
;
A
#
# COMPACT_ATOMS: atom_id res chain seq x y z
N MET A 1 -4.34 24.31 -11.58
CA MET A 1 -3.23 23.50 -11.01
C MET A 1 -3.01 22.31 -11.93
N SER A 2 -2.11 22.49 -12.89
CA SER A 2 -1.69 21.50 -13.87
C SER A 2 -1.18 20.24 -13.16
N TRP A 3 -1.57 19.08 -13.66
CA TRP A 3 -0.97 17.82 -13.23
C TRP A 3 0.54 17.92 -13.52
N PRO A 4 1.42 17.42 -12.64
CA PRO A 4 2.74 17.01 -13.11
C PRO A 4 2.50 16.03 -14.27
N THR A 5 3.30 16.10 -15.33
CA THR A 5 3.10 15.30 -16.55
C THR A 5 3.05 13.79 -16.26
N LEU A 6 3.69 13.34 -15.18
CA LEU A 6 3.86 11.94 -14.80
C LEU A 6 2.61 11.26 -14.19
N PRO A 7 1.92 11.83 -13.19
CA PRO A 7 0.61 11.32 -12.78
C PRO A 7 -0.39 11.24 -13.95
N ALA A 8 -0.30 12.18 -14.90
CA ALA A 8 -1.20 12.19 -16.06
C ALA A 8 -0.88 11.05 -17.04
N THR A 9 0.40 10.71 -17.26
CA THR A 9 0.77 9.55 -18.10
C THR A 9 0.37 8.24 -17.46
N VAL A 10 0.61 8.05 -16.16
CA VAL A 10 0.20 6.82 -15.44
C VAL A 10 -1.31 6.62 -15.53
N VAL A 11 -2.09 7.67 -15.28
CA VAL A 11 -3.55 7.62 -15.39
C VAL A 11 -3.99 7.40 -16.84
N GLY A 12 -3.33 8.03 -17.82
CA GLY A 12 -3.62 7.86 -19.25
C GLY A 12 -3.39 6.43 -19.74
N VAL A 13 -2.26 5.82 -19.38
CA VAL A 13 -1.96 4.42 -19.73
C VAL A 13 -2.95 3.48 -19.05
N ALA A 14 -3.24 3.68 -17.76
CA ALA A 14 -4.24 2.87 -17.06
C ALA A 14 -5.63 2.98 -17.70
N ALA A 15 -6.05 4.19 -18.11
CA ALA A 15 -7.31 4.42 -18.80
C ALA A 15 -7.35 3.73 -20.17
N PHE A 16 -6.24 3.75 -20.92
CA PHE A 16 -6.13 3.03 -22.20
C PHE A 16 -6.24 1.50 -22.01
N VAL A 17 -5.53 0.95 -21.02
CA VAL A 17 -5.59 -0.48 -20.68
C VAL A 17 -6.99 -0.90 -20.28
N LEU A 18 -7.65 -0.14 -19.39
CA LEU A 18 -9.04 -0.39 -19.02
C LEU A 18 -10.00 -0.28 -20.22
N GLY A 19 -9.85 0.77 -21.02
CA GLY A 19 -10.70 1.02 -22.19
C GLY A 19 -10.62 -0.12 -23.20
N GLY A 20 -9.43 -0.61 -23.50
CA GLY A 20 -9.22 -1.79 -24.36
C GLY A 20 -9.87 -3.06 -23.78
N GLY A 21 -9.82 -3.24 -22.46
CA GLY A 21 -10.44 -4.37 -21.77
C GLY A 21 -11.95 -4.36 -21.82
N PHE A 22 -12.54 -3.21 -21.50
CA PHE A 22 -13.98 -3.00 -21.60
C PHE A 22 -14.47 -3.17 -23.03
N TYR A 23 -13.78 -2.60 -24.02
CA TYR A 23 -14.14 -2.77 -25.42
C TYR A 23 -14.14 -4.25 -25.84
N ARG A 24 -13.11 -5.01 -25.46
CA ARG A 24 -13.03 -6.44 -25.78
C ARG A 24 -14.11 -7.26 -25.07
N ALA A 25 -14.39 -6.96 -23.80
CA ALA A 25 -15.41 -7.68 -23.03
C ALA A 25 -16.83 -7.41 -23.55
N PHE A 26 -17.16 -6.15 -23.83
CA PHE A 26 -18.47 -5.77 -24.38
C PHE A 26 -18.64 -6.21 -25.84
N GLY A 27 -17.59 -6.14 -26.66
CA GLY A 27 -17.64 -6.61 -28.05
C GLY A 27 -17.84 -8.13 -28.18
N GLY A 28 -17.51 -8.90 -27.14
CA GLY A 28 -17.68 -10.35 -27.10
C GLY A 28 -18.84 -10.87 -26.25
N HIS A 29 -19.68 -9.99 -25.68
CA HIS A 29 -20.73 -10.35 -24.70
C HIS A 29 -20.20 -11.14 -23.49
N HIS A 30 -18.98 -10.86 -23.05
CA HIS A 30 -18.36 -11.54 -21.93
C HIS A 30 -18.88 -11.02 -20.58
N ALA A 31 -19.03 -11.93 -19.62
CA ALA A 31 -19.36 -11.60 -18.24
C ALA A 31 -18.20 -10.86 -17.57
N LEU A 32 -18.51 -9.73 -16.96
CA LEU A 32 -17.49 -8.88 -16.32
C LEU A 32 -17.20 -9.26 -14.87
N PHE A 33 -18.14 -9.92 -14.20
CA PHE A 33 -18.05 -10.31 -12.80
C PHE A 33 -18.80 -11.63 -12.56
N PRO A 34 -18.29 -12.53 -11.69
CA PRO A 34 -18.97 -13.79 -11.41
C PRO A 34 -20.37 -13.56 -10.83
N SER A 35 -21.32 -14.39 -11.26
CA SER A 35 -22.69 -14.39 -10.74
C SER A 35 -22.87 -15.39 -9.60
N GLY A 36 -24.04 -15.37 -8.96
CA GLY A 36 -24.42 -16.34 -7.93
C GLY A 36 -23.64 -16.18 -6.61
N ALA A 37 -23.50 -17.27 -5.88
CA ALA A 37 -22.89 -17.28 -4.54
C ALA A 37 -21.50 -16.64 -4.51
N VAL A 38 -20.64 -16.98 -5.48
CA VAL A 38 -19.25 -16.48 -5.51
C VAL A 38 -19.21 -14.97 -5.70
N GLY A 39 -19.99 -14.45 -6.64
CA GLY A 39 -20.11 -13.02 -6.91
C GLY A 39 -20.57 -12.24 -5.68
N TRP A 40 -21.66 -12.68 -5.05
CA TRP A 40 -22.19 -12.04 -3.86
C TRP A 40 -21.21 -12.08 -2.70
N SER A 41 -20.55 -13.22 -2.48
CA SER A 41 -19.57 -13.35 -1.41
C SER A 41 -18.31 -12.48 -1.63
N LEU A 42 -17.83 -12.38 -2.87
CA LEU A 42 -16.74 -11.45 -3.23
C LEU A 42 -17.16 -9.99 -3.02
N ALA A 43 -18.39 -9.62 -3.39
CA ALA A 43 -18.92 -8.29 -3.18
C ALA A 43 -19.06 -7.94 -1.69
N VAL A 44 -19.54 -8.88 -0.87
CA VAL A 44 -19.60 -8.72 0.59
C VAL A 44 -18.21 -8.57 1.19
N LEU A 45 -17.26 -9.43 0.80
CA LEU A 45 -15.87 -9.33 1.26
C LEU A 45 -15.24 -7.98 0.88
N ALA A 46 -15.41 -7.54 -0.37
CA ALA A 46 -14.97 -6.23 -0.83
C ALA A 46 -15.61 -5.09 -0.03
N GLY A 47 -16.91 -5.17 0.25
CA GLY A 47 -17.65 -4.21 1.06
C GLY A 47 -17.14 -4.12 2.49
N ILE A 48 -16.86 -5.27 3.15
CA ILE A 48 -16.26 -5.30 4.48
C ILE A 48 -14.86 -4.68 4.47
N ILE A 49 -14.03 -5.02 3.48
CA ILE A 49 -12.70 -4.43 3.31
C ILE A 49 -12.82 -2.91 3.14
N VAL A 50 -13.68 -2.43 2.25
CA VAL A 50 -13.95 -1.00 2.06
C VAL A 50 -14.41 -0.34 3.35
N GLY A 51 -15.36 -0.94 4.07
CA GLY A 51 -15.86 -0.42 5.35
C GLY A 51 -14.75 -0.31 6.39
N HIS A 52 -13.91 -1.33 6.53
CA HIS A 52 -12.74 -1.31 7.39
C HIS A 52 -11.75 -0.21 6.97
N LEU A 53 -11.43 -0.14 5.67
CA LEU A 53 -10.54 0.87 5.13
C LEU A 53 -11.09 2.27 5.38
N VAL A 54 -12.39 2.52 5.25
CA VAL A 54 -13.01 3.81 5.55
C VAL A 54 -12.97 4.14 7.05
N ALA A 55 -13.17 3.15 7.91
CA ALA A 55 -13.10 3.31 9.36
C ALA A 55 -11.69 3.67 9.86
N LEU A 56 -10.64 3.20 9.19
CA LEU A 56 -9.26 3.58 9.50
C LEU A 56 -9.04 5.09 9.20
N GLY A 57 -8.57 5.88 10.16
CA GLY A 57 -8.45 7.35 10.06
C GLY A 57 -7.64 7.93 8.86
N ARG A 58 -7.64 9.26 8.73
CA ARG A 58 -7.18 10.02 7.54
C ARG A 58 -5.73 9.79 7.08
N ALA A 59 -4.83 9.32 7.95
CA ALA A 59 -3.40 9.09 7.64
C ALA A 59 -3.05 7.62 7.35
N ARG A 60 -3.98 6.68 7.59
CA ARG A 60 -3.67 5.24 7.69
C ARG A 60 -3.61 4.50 6.35
N TRP A 61 -4.28 5.03 5.32
CA TRP A 61 -4.60 4.25 4.10
C TRP A 61 -3.69 4.49 2.88
N TRP A 62 -3.01 5.63 2.79
CA TRP A 62 -2.27 6.00 1.58
C TRP A 62 -0.91 5.27 1.52
N GLY A 63 -0.95 4.01 1.09
CA GLY A 63 0.23 3.15 0.98
C GLY A 63 0.01 1.77 0.36
N GLY A 64 -1.12 1.52 -0.32
CA GLY A 64 -1.43 0.22 -0.92
C GLY A 64 -1.53 -0.89 0.12
N THR A 65 -2.59 -0.84 0.93
CA THR A 65 -2.90 -1.80 2.00
C THR A 65 -3.07 -3.20 1.44
N GLY A 66 -2.42 -4.20 2.05
CA GLY A 66 -2.38 -5.58 1.57
C GLY A 66 -3.76 -6.25 1.46
N SER A 67 -4.77 -5.76 2.19
CA SER A 67 -6.11 -6.36 2.18
C SER A 67 -6.80 -6.33 0.80
N GLY A 68 -6.80 -5.16 0.14
CA GLY A 68 -7.37 -5.02 -1.21
C GLY A 68 -6.53 -5.71 -2.29
N ALA A 69 -5.21 -5.73 -2.12
CA ALA A 69 -4.28 -6.41 -3.03
C ALA A 69 -4.50 -7.94 -3.04
N ALA A 70 -4.75 -8.57 -1.88
CA ALA A 70 -5.01 -10.01 -1.80
C ALA A 70 -6.27 -10.40 -2.58
N LEU A 71 -7.34 -9.63 -2.38
CA LEU A 71 -8.60 -9.84 -3.10
C LEU A 71 -8.43 -9.62 -4.60
N THR A 72 -7.75 -8.54 -4.98
CA THR A 72 -7.46 -8.22 -6.38
C THR A 72 -6.65 -9.33 -7.05
N LEU A 73 -5.61 -9.84 -6.37
CA LEU A 73 -4.79 -10.93 -6.88
C LEU A 73 -5.58 -12.24 -7.01
N ALA A 74 -6.42 -12.57 -6.03
CA ALA A 74 -7.25 -13.76 -6.09
C ALA A 74 -8.25 -13.70 -7.26
N VAL A 75 -8.89 -12.54 -7.46
CA VAL A 75 -9.80 -12.33 -8.60
C VAL A 75 -9.03 -12.34 -9.93
N LEU A 76 -7.80 -11.81 -9.98
CA LEU A 76 -6.94 -11.88 -11.16
C LEU A 76 -6.58 -13.32 -11.52
N LEU A 77 -6.19 -14.13 -10.54
CA LEU A 77 -5.85 -15.54 -10.74
C LEU A 77 -7.08 -16.33 -11.22
N LEU A 78 -8.24 -16.14 -10.59
CA LEU A 78 -9.45 -16.89 -10.91
C LEU A 78 -10.13 -16.44 -12.19
N TYR A 79 -10.38 -15.13 -12.34
CA TYR A 79 -11.31 -14.56 -13.32
C TYR A 79 -10.65 -13.58 -14.29
N GLY A 80 -9.34 -13.37 -14.14
CA GLY A 80 -8.57 -12.51 -15.02
C GLY A 80 -8.66 -11.02 -14.70
N TRP A 81 -8.02 -10.26 -15.57
CA TRP A 81 -7.68 -8.86 -15.33
C TRP A 81 -8.87 -7.91 -15.39
N VAL A 82 -9.91 -8.23 -16.17
CA VAL A 82 -11.11 -7.40 -16.27
C VAL A 82 -11.88 -7.42 -14.95
N ALA A 83 -12.18 -8.61 -14.42
CA ALA A 83 -12.86 -8.77 -13.14
C ALA A 83 -12.03 -8.17 -11.99
N ALA A 84 -10.70 -8.41 -11.98
CA ALA A 84 -9.81 -7.84 -10.98
C ALA A 84 -9.79 -6.30 -11.04
N GLY A 85 -9.75 -5.73 -12.24
CA GLY A 85 -9.80 -4.29 -12.48
C GLY A 85 -11.10 -3.68 -11.94
N MET A 86 -12.25 -4.34 -12.16
CA MET A 86 -13.52 -3.87 -11.61
C MET A 86 -13.56 -3.88 -10.08
N VAL A 87 -13.03 -4.93 -9.44
CA VAL A 87 -12.95 -5.00 -7.98
C VAL A 87 -12.06 -3.88 -7.44
N SER A 88 -10.87 -3.69 -8.00
CA SER A 88 -9.96 -2.62 -7.59
C SER A 88 -10.60 -1.23 -7.77
N LEU A 89 -11.19 -0.96 -8.94
CA LEU A 89 -11.89 0.31 -9.20
C LEU A 89 -13.03 0.54 -8.21
N THR A 90 -13.84 -0.48 -7.93
CA THR A 90 -14.95 -0.38 -6.97
C THR A 90 -14.43 -0.01 -5.59
N VAL A 91 -13.38 -0.68 -5.11
CA VAL A 91 -12.74 -0.37 -3.82
C VAL A 91 -12.22 1.07 -3.79
N VAL A 92 -11.48 1.49 -4.83
CA VAL A 92 -10.90 2.83 -4.92
C VAL A 92 -11.97 3.92 -4.98
N VAL A 93 -13.03 3.72 -5.76
CA VAL A 93 -14.14 4.65 -5.90
C VAL A 93 -14.93 4.77 -4.59
N LEU A 94 -15.29 3.65 -3.96
CA LEU A 94 -16.06 3.67 -2.72
C LEU A 94 -15.27 4.32 -1.58
N VAL A 95 -13.99 3.98 -1.43
CA VAL A 95 -13.12 4.60 -0.41
C VAL A 95 -12.91 6.09 -0.72
N GLY A 96 -12.72 6.45 -1.99
CA GLY A 96 -12.58 7.84 -2.44
C GLY A 96 -13.84 8.68 -2.18
N ALA A 97 -15.02 8.12 -2.43
CA ALA A 97 -16.31 8.76 -2.19
C ALA A 97 -16.59 8.95 -0.70
N ALA A 98 -16.28 7.95 0.13
CA ALA A 98 -16.45 8.01 1.57
C ALA A 98 -15.54 9.08 2.24
N ARG A 99 -14.38 9.38 1.64
CA ARG A 99 -13.35 10.27 2.22
C ARG A 99 -13.29 11.65 1.57
N ARG A 100 -14.45 12.33 1.46
CA ARG A 100 -14.65 13.70 0.89
C ARG A 100 -13.36 14.55 0.87
N GLY A 101 -12.79 14.76 -0.31
CA GLY A 101 -11.64 15.68 -0.53
C GLY A 101 -10.34 15.06 -1.05
N ARG A 102 -10.24 13.74 -1.25
CA ARG A 102 -9.02 13.06 -1.76
C ARG A 102 -9.20 12.24 -3.04
N TRP A 103 -10.19 12.59 -3.87
CA TRP A 103 -10.47 11.89 -5.13
C TRP A 103 -9.25 11.79 -6.06
N ARG A 104 -8.41 12.84 -6.09
CA ARG A 104 -7.18 12.86 -6.91
C ARG A 104 -6.22 11.74 -6.54
N GLN A 105 -6.00 11.54 -5.25
CA GLN A 105 -5.12 10.48 -4.80
C GLN A 105 -5.77 9.11 -5.12
N GLY A 106 -7.09 9.00 -5.02
CA GLY A 106 -7.84 7.78 -5.37
C GLY A 106 -7.62 7.38 -6.82
N VAL A 107 -7.74 8.33 -7.74
CA VAL A 107 -7.45 8.11 -9.16
C VAL A 107 -6.03 7.60 -9.39
N VAL A 108 -5.04 8.17 -8.69
CA VAL A 108 -3.64 7.74 -8.80
C VAL A 108 -3.45 6.30 -8.29
N HIS A 109 -4.01 5.94 -7.13
CA HIS A 109 -3.94 4.57 -6.63
C HIS A 109 -4.66 3.58 -7.53
N GLY A 110 -5.85 3.91 -8.04
CA GLY A 110 -6.56 3.08 -9.00
C GLY A 110 -5.74 2.83 -10.27
N ALA A 111 -5.11 3.88 -10.82
CA ALA A 111 -4.24 3.75 -11.98
C ALA A 111 -3.06 2.81 -11.73
N VAL A 112 -2.43 2.92 -10.55
CA VAL A 112 -1.33 2.04 -10.17
C VAL A 112 -1.79 0.59 -10.03
N ASP A 113 -2.94 0.34 -9.40
CA ASP A 113 -3.49 -1.01 -9.28
C ASP A 113 -3.80 -1.62 -10.65
N ILE A 114 -4.40 -0.87 -11.56
CA ILE A 114 -4.71 -1.33 -12.93
C ILE A 114 -3.44 -1.77 -13.66
N LEU A 115 -2.37 -0.97 -13.57
CA LEU A 115 -1.09 -1.32 -14.20
C LEU A 115 -0.45 -2.54 -13.55
N GLY A 116 -0.57 -2.68 -12.22
CA GLY A 116 -0.17 -3.88 -11.51
C GLY A 116 -0.94 -5.13 -11.96
N ILE A 117 -2.26 -5.02 -12.07
CA ILE A 117 -3.14 -6.10 -12.56
C ILE A 117 -2.74 -6.48 -13.98
N GLY A 118 -2.50 -5.50 -14.85
CA GLY A 118 -2.03 -5.72 -16.22
C GLY A 118 -0.70 -6.46 -16.26
N ALA A 119 0.26 -6.11 -15.40
CA ALA A 119 1.53 -6.81 -15.29
C ALA A 119 1.37 -8.27 -14.85
N GLY A 120 0.53 -8.54 -13.84
CA GLY A 120 0.21 -9.90 -13.43
C GLY A 120 -0.50 -10.71 -14.53
N ALA A 121 -1.41 -10.06 -15.28
CA ALA A 121 -2.10 -10.67 -16.41
C ALA A 121 -1.16 -11.03 -17.57
N LEU A 122 -0.15 -10.19 -17.85
CA LEU A 122 0.89 -10.49 -18.83
C LEU A 122 1.70 -11.72 -18.43
N VAL A 123 2.04 -11.86 -17.14
CA VAL A 123 2.71 -13.06 -16.63
C VAL A 123 1.85 -14.30 -16.85
N LEU A 124 0.56 -14.25 -16.50
CA LEU A 124 -0.37 -15.35 -16.78
C LEU A 124 -0.39 -15.71 -18.28
N ALA A 125 -0.47 -14.69 -19.15
CA ALA A 125 -0.48 -14.88 -20.59
C ALA A 125 0.82 -15.51 -21.13
N MET A 126 1.99 -15.21 -20.55
CA MET A 126 3.26 -15.86 -20.91
C MET A 126 3.25 -17.37 -20.62
N PHE A 127 2.49 -17.81 -19.62
CA PHE A 127 2.25 -19.23 -19.33
C PHE A 127 1.03 -19.80 -20.09
N GLY A 128 0.47 -19.06 -21.05
CA GLY A 128 -0.71 -19.48 -21.81
C GLY A 128 -2.01 -19.45 -21.02
N ARG A 129 -2.05 -18.80 -19.85
CA ARG A 129 -3.24 -18.65 -19.00
C ARG A 129 -3.94 -17.33 -19.29
N VAL A 130 -5.20 -17.38 -19.69
CA VAL A 130 -6.04 -16.18 -19.84
C VAL A 130 -7.39 -16.44 -19.13
N PRO A 131 -7.40 -16.45 -17.79
CA PRO A 131 -8.64 -16.67 -17.04
C PRO A 131 -9.67 -15.60 -17.34
N SER A 132 -10.93 -16.00 -17.30
CA SER A 132 -12.11 -15.15 -17.50
C SER A 132 -13.21 -15.58 -16.52
N VAL A 133 -14.31 -14.83 -16.47
CA VAL A 133 -15.45 -15.20 -15.63
C VAL A 133 -16.08 -16.52 -16.09
N GLU A 134 -16.11 -16.74 -17.41
CA GLU A 134 -16.67 -17.91 -18.05
C GLU A 134 -15.74 -19.12 -17.98
N VAL A 135 -14.43 -18.87 -18.08
CA VAL A 135 -13.39 -19.91 -18.01
C VAL A 135 -12.41 -19.54 -16.89
N PRO A 136 -12.76 -19.82 -15.63
CA PRO A 136 -11.89 -19.51 -14.51
C PRO A 136 -10.70 -20.46 -14.44
N TRP A 137 -9.57 -19.99 -13.91
CA TRP A 137 -8.44 -20.87 -13.61
C TRP A 137 -8.71 -21.65 -12.32
N ASN A 138 -9.31 -22.83 -12.47
CA ASN A 138 -9.74 -23.64 -11.32
C ASN A 138 -8.53 -24.06 -10.44
N PRO A 139 -8.54 -23.76 -9.12
CA PRO A 139 -7.51 -24.20 -8.18
C PRO A 139 -7.35 -25.71 -8.08
N GLU A 140 -8.36 -26.51 -8.41
CA GLU A 140 -8.24 -27.97 -8.48
C GLU A 140 -7.22 -28.42 -9.55
N SER A 141 -6.99 -27.59 -10.57
CA SER A 141 -5.99 -27.85 -11.61
C SER A 141 -4.57 -27.43 -11.20
N TRP A 142 -4.39 -26.85 -10.00
CA TRP A 142 -3.09 -26.38 -9.54
C TRP A 142 -2.25 -27.56 -9.04
N ASN A 143 -1.29 -27.96 -9.89
CA ASN A 143 -0.25 -28.90 -9.53
C ASN A 143 0.99 -28.15 -9.01
N PHE A 144 2.08 -28.88 -8.72
CA PHE A 144 3.34 -28.29 -8.25
C PHE A 144 3.89 -27.17 -9.18
N TYR A 145 3.60 -27.22 -10.48
CA TYR A 145 4.04 -26.22 -11.46
C TYR A 145 3.23 -24.93 -11.44
N ALA A 146 2.03 -24.93 -10.85
CA ALA A 146 1.24 -23.72 -10.68
C ALA A 146 1.82 -22.78 -9.61
N ALA A 147 2.57 -23.30 -8.64
CA ALA A 147 3.14 -22.49 -7.56
C ALA A 147 4.13 -21.41 -8.07
N PRO A 148 5.13 -21.74 -8.94
CA PRO A 148 5.96 -20.74 -9.59
C PRO A 148 5.17 -19.70 -10.41
N GLU A 149 4.13 -20.12 -11.14
CA GLU A 149 3.26 -19.21 -11.91
C GLU A 149 2.59 -18.18 -10.99
N VAL A 150 1.96 -18.64 -9.90
CA VAL A 150 1.29 -17.79 -8.90
C VAL A 150 2.27 -16.83 -8.23
N VAL A 151 3.46 -17.30 -7.87
CA VAL A 151 4.51 -16.49 -7.24
C VAL A 151 4.98 -15.37 -8.18
N LEU A 152 5.20 -15.70 -9.45
CA LEU A 152 5.62 -14.74 -10.47
C LEU A 152 4.55 -13.67 -10.72
N VAL A 153 3.27 -14.06 -10.79
CA VAL A 153 2.13 -13.14 -10.93
C VAL A 153 2.06 -12.17 -9.74
N ALA A 154 2.14 -12.69 -8.52
CA ALA A 154 2.14 -11.88 -7.30
C ALA A 154 3.34 -10.92 -7.26
N THR A 155 4.52 -11.40 -7.63
CA THR A 155 5.74 -10.59 -7.64
C THR A 155 5.67 -9.50 -8.70
N ALA A 156 5.15 -9.78 -9.90
CA ALA A 156 4.97 -8.77 -10.95
C ALA A 156 3.96 -7.70 -10.54
N TYR A 157 2.79 -8.11 -10.01
CA TYR A 157 1.79 -7.18 -9.49
C TYR A 157 2.38 -6.28 -8.39
N LEU A 158 3.11 -6.86 -7.43
CA LEU A 158 3.72 -6.10 -6.33
C LEU A 158 4.87 -5.22 -6.78
N ALA A 159 5.75 -5.70 -7.66
CA ALA A 159 6.87 -4.91 -8.17
C ALA A 159 6.35 -3.66 -8.88
N VAL A 160 5.39 -3.80 -9.79
CA VAL A 160 4.83 -2.67 -10.54
C VAL A 160 4.11 -1.69 -9.62
N THR A 161 3.22 -2.18 -8.74
CA THR A 161 2.50 -1.29 -7.83
C THR A 161 3.45 -0.56 -6.88
N ARG A 162 4.44 -1.25 -6.30
CA ARG A 162 5.37 -0.65 -5.34
C ARG A 162 6.32 0.34 -6.00
N VAL A 163 6.88 0.01 -7.17
CA VAL A 163 7.78 0.90 -7.92
C VAL A 163 7.03 2.16 -8.36
N LEU A 164 5.81 2.03 -8.88
CA LEU A 164 5.01 3.19 -9.29
C LEU A 164 4.62 4.06 -8.10
N LEU A 165 4.16 3.47 -6.98
CA LEU A 165 3.86 4.25 -5.78
C LEU A 165 5.08 4.95 -5.22
N TRP A 166 6.23 4.27 -5.20
CA TRP A 166 7.49 4.86 -4.81
C TRP A 166 7.81 6.04 -5.72
N TYR A 167 7.76 5.89 -7.03
CA TYR A 167 8.07 6.98 -7.97
C TYR A 167 7.11 8.17 -7.86
N LEU A 168 5.82 7.91 -7.63
CA LEU A 168 4.78 8.95 -7.54
C LEU A 168 4.79 9.71 -6.20
N HIS A 169 5.27 9.08 -5.12
CA HIS A 169 5.32 9.66 -3.78
C HIS A 169 6.73 9.98 -3.32
N ALA A 170 7.75 9.57 -4.07
CA ALA A 170 9.13 9.95 -3.82
C ALA A 170 9.19 11.48 -3.92
N PRO A 171 9.68 12.18 -2.88
CA PRO A 171 9.96 13.59 -3.01
C PRO A 171 10.92 13.77 -4.19
N GLY A 172 10.64 14.74 -5.06
CA GLY A 172 11.40 15.02 -6.30
C GLY A 172 12.87 15.35 -6.13
N THR A 173 13.42 15.18 -4.91
CA THR A 173 14.80 15.45 -4.52
C THR A 173 15.39 14.37 -3.60
N GLY A 174 14.92 13.10 -3.61
CA GLY A 174 15.38 12.06 -2.66
C GLY A 174 15.96 10.81 -3.31
N GLY A 175 17.21 10.46 -2.98
CA GLY A 175 17.86 9.20 -3.36
C GLY A 175 17.34 8.09 -2.45
N LEU A 176 17.77 6.84 -2.67
CA LEU A 176 17.43 5.69 -1.82
C LEU A 176 18.02 5.93 -0.41
N PRO A 177 17.23 6.35 0.61
CA PRO A 177 17.77 6.53 1.95
C PRO A 177 17.99 5.14 2.55
N THR A 178 18.80 5.01 3.60
CA THR A 178 18.88 3.82 4.47
C THR A 178 17.50 3.30 4.95
N ALA A 179 16.45 4.13 4.87
CA ALA A 179 15.02 3.76 4.94
C ALA A 179 14.58 2.68 3.95
N THR A 180 15.37 2.40 2.91
CA THR A 180 15.08 1.39 1.88
C THR A 180 15.18 -0.02 2.41
N ARG A 181 16.13 -0.34 3.31
CA ARG A 181 16.26 -1.72 3.80
C ARG A 181 15.06 -2.13 4.66
N THR A 182 14.63 -1.28 5.58
CA THR A 182 13.46 -1.51 6.43
C THR A 182 12.15 -1.41 5.64
N ALA A 183 12.06 -0.52 4.64
CA ALA A 183 10.93 -0.48 3.73
C ALA A 183 10.84 -1.75 2.86
N LEU A 184 11.96 -2.25 2.33
CA LEU A 184 12.04 -3.47 1.54
C LEU A 184 11.66 -4.70 2.37
N VAL A 185 12.15 -4.82 3.61
CA VAL A 185 11.76 -5.93 4.51
C VAL A 185 10.25 -5.89 4.79
N ARG A 186 9.71 -4.71 5.10
CA ARG A 186 8.27 -4.54 5.33
C ARG A 186 7.44 -4.88 4.09
N GLN A 187 7.91 -4.50 2.91
CA GLN A 187 7.28 -4.84 1.64
C GLN A 187 7.36 -6.34 1.33
N GLY A 188 8.49 -6.98 1.65
CA GLY A 188 8.66 -8.43 1.54
C GLY A 188 7.68 -9.20 2.43
N LEU A 189 7.46 -8.75 3.67
CA LEU A 189 6.46 -9.34 4.56
C LEU A 189 5.04 -9.24 4.01
N VAL A 190 4.68 -8.09 3.41
CA VAL A 190 3.39 -7.93 2.72
C VAL A 190 3.29 -8.89 1.54
N ALA A 191 4.36 -9.02 0.74
CA ALA A 191 4.39 -9.92 -0.40
C ALA A 191 4.16 -11.38 0.00
N VAL A 192 4.84 -11.84 1.06
CA VAL A 192 4.67 -13.20 1.59
C VAL A 192 3.24 -13.42 2.09
N ALA A 193 2.69 -12.46 2.84
CA ALA A 193 1.31 -12.58 3.34
C ALA A 193 0.29 -12.64 2.20
N LEU A 194 0.46 -11.82 1.16
CA LEU A 194 -0.38 -11.84 -0.04
C LEU A 194 -0.30 -13.16 -0.79
N LEU A 195 0.91 -13.69 -0.93
CA LEU A 195 1.20 -14.95 -1.61
C LEU A 195 0.61 -16.16 -0.88
N GLY A 196 0.50 -16.09 0.45
CA GLY A 196 -0.22 -17.11 1.24
C GLY A 196 -1.74 -16.97 1.17
N ILE A 197 -2.27 -15.74 1.26
CA ILE A 197 -3.73 -15.53 1.40
C ILE A 197 -4.46 -15.64 0.06
N ALA A 198 -3.91 -15.09 -1.04
CA ALA A 198 -4.65 -15.03 -2.31
C ALA A 198 -4.98 -16.42 -2.91
N PRO A 199 -4.05 -17.40 -2.94
CA PRO A 199 -4.37 -18.77 -3.35
C PRO A 199 -5.46 -19.42 -2.49
N LEU A 200 -5.45 -19.15 -1.19
CA LEU A 200 -6.45 -19.67 -0.25
C LEU A 200 -7.83 -19.05 -0.51
N ILE A 201 -7.90 -17.75 -0.81
CA ILE A 201 -9.12 -17.09 -1.29
C ILE A 201 -9.61 -17.78 -2.57
N CYS A 202 -8.72 -18.13 -3.50
CA CYS A 202 -9.12 -18.79 -4.75
C CYS A 202 -9.77 -20.15 -4.49
N VAL A 203 -9.14 -20.98 -3.65
CA VAL A 203 -9.66 -22.31 -3.28
C VAL A 203 -11.02 -22.18 -2.61
N VAL A 204 -11.18 -21.28 -1.64
CA VAL A 204 -12.46 -21.09 -0.94
C VAL A 204 -13.53 -20.51 -1.85
N ALA A 205 -13.17 -19.61 -2.77
CA ALA A 205 -14.10 -19.04 -3.73
C ALA A 205 -14.75 -20.10 -4.64
N ILE A 206 -14.01 -21.16 -5.01
CA ILE A 206 -14.55 -22.26 -5.81
C ILE A 206 -15.22 -23.30 -4.93
N ALA A 207 -14.59 -23.73 -3.84
CA ALA A 207 -15.06 -24.86 -3.04
C ALA A 207 -16.25 -24.52 -2.13
N GLN A 208 -16.20 -23.38 -1.44
CA GLN A 208 -17.21 -22.97 -0.44
C GLN A 208 -17.34 -21.43 -0.42
N PRO A 209 -18.01 -20.83 -1.43
CA PRO A 209 -18.00 -19.39 -1.63
C PRO A 209 -18.60 -18.60 -0.46
N MET A 210 -19.52 -19.20 0.30
CA MET A 210 -20.15 -18.59 1.48
C MET A 210 -19.15 -18.28 2.60
N LEU A 211 -17.97 -18.90 2.60
CA LEU A 211 -16.94 -18.65 3.60
C LEU A 211 -16.00 -17.50 3.22
N LEU A 212 -16.06 -16.96 2.00
CA LEU A 212 -15.19 -15.86 1.57
C LEU A 212 -15.23 -14.62 2.49
N PRO A 213 -16.38 -14.16 3.01
CA PRO A 213 -16.40 -13.03 3.93
C PRO A 213 -15.55 -13.25 5.20
N LEU A 214 -15.29 -14.50 5.60
CA LEU A 214 -14.45 -14.82 6.76
C LEU A 214 -12.99 -14.37 6.55
N PHE A 215 -12.51 -14.26 5.30
CA PHE A 215 -11.19 -13.70 4.99
C PHE A 215 -11.06 -12.23 5.35
N SER A 216 -12.16 -11.52 5.61
CA SER A 216 -12.09 -10.17 6.16
C SER A 216 -11.27 -10.14 7.46
N ILE A 217 -11.39 -11.16 8.32
CA ILE A 217 -10.68 -11.23 9.60
C ILE A 217 -9.15 -11.25 9.40
N PRO A 218 -8.54 -12.22 8.69
CA PRO A 218 -7.10 -12.24 8.49
C PRO A 218 -6.60 -11.04 7.66
N LEU A 219 -7.38 -10.54 6.69
CA LEU A 219 -7.00 -9.37 5.90
C LEU A 219 -6.98 -8.08 6.73
N ILE A 220 -7.96 -7.90 7.62
CA ILE A 220 -8.03 -6.79 8.58
C ILE A 220 -6.91 -6.92 9.62
N ALA A 221 -6.65 -8.12 10.12
CA ALA A 221 -5.58 -8.38 11.07
C ALA A 221 -4.20 -8.08 10.46
N LEU A 222 -3.98 -8.48 9.20
CA LEU A 222 -2.75 -8.17 8.46
C LEU A 222 -2.57 -6.65 8.33
N ASP A 223 -3.61 -5.92 7.94
CA ASP A 223 -3.51 -4.46 7.81
C ASP A 223 -3.25 -3.77 9.16
N SER A 224 -3.96 -4.22 10.19
CA SER A 224 -3.84 -3.69 11.55
C SER A 224 -2.45 -3.93 12.15
N THR A 225 -1.90 -5.14 11.99
CA THR A 225 -0.58 -5.51 12.51
C THR A 225 0.53 -4.75 11.81
N LEU A 226 0.47 -4.61 10.48
CA LEU A 226 1.43 -3.82 9.73
C LEU A 226 1.41 -2.37 10.16
N TRP A 227 0.22 -1.79 10.36
CA TRP A 227 0.08 -0.44 10.86
C TRP A 227 0.68 -0.26 12.26
N ILE A 228 0.33 -1.15 13.20
CA ILE A 228 0.86 -1.12 14.57
C ILE A 228 2.38 -1.19 14.54
N ALA A 229 2.96 -2.03 13.70
CA ALA A 229 4.41 -2.10 13.52
C ALA A 229 5.00 -0.79 12.98
N ARG A 230 4.30 -0.07 12.08
CA ARG A 230 4.77 1.25 11.59
C ARG A 230 4.77 2.28 12.72
N VAL A 231 3.66 2.39 13.45
CA VAL A 231 3.52 3.38 14.52
C VAL A 231 4.55 3.13 15.62
N ARG A 232 4.73 1.87 16.04
CA ARG A 232 5.75 1.53 17.03
C ARG A 232 7.15 1.90 16.58
N ALA A 233 7.47 1.68 15.30
CA ALA A 233 8.76 2.09 14.75
C ALA A 233 8.93 3.62 14.73
N GLU A 234 7.87 4.38 14.46
CA GLU A 234 7.90 5.85 14.51
C GLU A 234 8.00 6.39 15.95
N GLU A 235 7.32 5.77 16.90
CA GLU A 235 7.41 6.11 18.33
C GLU A 235 8.82 5.86 18.86
N GLN A 236 9.48 4.77 18.43
CA GLN A 236 10.88 4.50 18.77
C GLN A 236 11.86 5.53 18.23
N LEU A 237 11.46 6.37 17.27
CA LEU A 237 12.26 7.45 16.72
C LEU A 237 12.01 8.80 17.41
N ARG A 238 11.18 8.83 18.45
CA ARG A 238 10.89 10.02 19.24
C ARG A 238 11.35 9.88 20.68
N ASP A 239 11.74 11.01 21.28
CA ASP A 239 12.04 11.09 22.69
C ASP A 239 10.72 11.07 23.50
N PRO A 240 10.59 10.19 24.51
CA PRO A 240 9.32 10.00 25.22
C PRO A 240 8.91 11.20 26.08
N LEU A 241 9.86 12.02 26.53
CA LEU A 241 9.57 13.20 27.34
C LEU A 241 9.09 14.36 26.47
N THR A 242 9.85 14.70 25.45
CA THR A 242 9.62 15.91 24.63
C THR A 242 8.78 15.64 23.38
N GLY A 243 8.71 14.39 22.92
CA GLY A 243 8.12 13.99 21.64
C GLY A 243 8.86 14.54 20.41
N LEU A 244 10.04 15.13 20.59
CA LEU A 244 10.95 15.52 19.51
C LEU A 244 11.61 14.27 18.90
N PRO A 245 12.16 14.35 17.68
CA PRO A 245 12.98 13.28 17.14
C PRO A 245 14.15 12.96 18.06
N ASN A 246 14.39 11.68 18.30
CA ASN A 246 15.49 11.25 19.16
C ASN A 246 16.83 11.24 18.42
N ARG A 247 17.89 10.85 19.14
CA ARG A 247 19.25 10.74 18.57
C ARG A 247 19.33 9.80 17.36
N GLN A 248 18.57 8.70 17.37
CA GLN A 248 18.57 7.76 16.24
C GLN A 248 18.00 8.43 14.98
N TRP A 249 16.87 9.12 15.12
CA TRP A 249 16.27 9.86 14.01
C TRP A 249 17.21 10.95 13.46
N LEU A 250 17.90 11.68 14.35
CA LEU A 250 18.89 12.69 13.94
C LEU A 250 19.98 12.08 13.06
N LEU A 251 20.53 10.93 13.44
CA LEU A 251 21.58 10.25 12.67
C LEU A 251 21.05 9.79 11.31
N GLU A 252 19.88 9.15 11.27
CA GLU A 252 19.25 8.70 10.01
C GLU A 252 18.99 9.89 9.06
N ARG A 253 18.52 11.02 9.60
CA ARG A 253 18.23 12.21 8.80
C ARG A 253 19.49 12.93 8.33
N THR A 254 20.54 12.94 9.14
CA THR A 254 21.83 13.57 8.79
C THR A 254 22.47 12.88 7.60
N TRP A 255 22.53 11.53 7.59
CA TRP A 255 23.04 10.78 6.45
C TRP A 255 22.23 11.05 5.18
N THR A 256 20.90 11.02 5.29
CA THR A 256 20.02 11.31 4.15
C THR A 256 20.26 12.74 3.62
N ALA A 257 20.44 13.72 4.50
CA ALA A 257 20.65 15.12 4.10
C ALA A 257 22.00 15.35 3.40
N LEU A 258 23.05 14.63 3.82
CA LEU A 258 24.37 14.69 3.18
C LEU A 258 24.33 14.07 1.77
N ASP A 259 23.75 12.88 1.63
CA ASP A 259 23.59 12.21 0.34
C ASP A 259 22.78 13.07 -0.66
N ASP A 260 21.70 13.71 -0.17
CA ASP A 260 20.88 14.59 -0.99
C ASP A 260 21.65 15.86 -1.40
N ALA A 261 22.40 16.47 -0.48
CA ALA A 261 23.22 17.66 -0.75
C ALA A 261 24.29 17.38 -1.80
N GLU A 262 24.98 16.24 -1.73
CA GLU A 262 26.00 15.82 -2.70
C GLU A 262 25.39 15.65 -4.09
N ARG A 263 24.26 14.96 -4.20
CA ARG A 263 23.65 14.62 -5.49
C ARG A 263 23.06 15.81 -6.24
N ILE A 264 22.49 16.79 -5.54
CA ILE A 264 21.86 17.97 -6.17
C ILE A 264 22.77 19.21 -6.14
N GLY A 265 24.01 19.09 -5.64
CA GLY A 265 24.93 20.21 -5.48
C GLY A 265 24.44 21.26 -4.47
N ALA A 266 23.62 20.85 -3.48
CA ALA A 266 23.12 21.72 -2.43
C ALA A 266 24.03 21.67 -1.19
N ARG A 267 23.71 22.51 -0.19
CA ARG A 267 24.41 22.53 1.10
C ARG A 267 23.42 22.20 2.22
N SER A 268 23.85 21.38 3.16
CA SER A 268 23.14 21.05 4.39
C SER A 268 23.82 21.70 5.61
N ALA A 269 23.04 22.05 6.62
CA ALA A 269 23.55 22.59 7.90
C ALA A 269 22.97 21.80 9.08
N LEU A 270 23.78 21.64 10.13
CA LEU A 270 23.37 21.07 11.41
C LEU A 270 23.59 22.11 12.51
N MET A 271 22.56 22.35 13.32
CA MET A 271 22.62 23.26 14.47
C MET A 271 22.53 22.43 15.75
N LEU A 272 23.51 22.58 16.63
CA LEU A 272 23.46 22.04 17.97
C LEU A 272 23.07 23.16 18.95
N ILE A 273 22.07 22.88 19.78
CA ILE A 273 21.55 23.79 20.80
C ILE A 273 21.80 23.12 22.15
N ASP A 274 22.46 23.82 23.06
CA ASP A 274 22.65 23.40 24.45
C ASP A 274 21.95 24.38 25.40
N LEU A 275 21.49 23.89 26.55
CA LEU A 275 20.76 24.69 27.52
C LEU A 275 21.68 25.17 28.63
N ASP A 276 21.96 26.47 28.64
CA ASP A 276 22.80 27.10 29.65
C ASP A 276 22.24 26.89 31.06
N ARG A 277 23.10 26.39 31.96
CA ARG A 277 22.81 26.20 33.39
C ARG A 277 21.59 25.32 33.70
N PHE A 278 21.20 24.41 32.80
CA PHE A 278 20.07 23.51 33.03
C PHE A 278 20.20 22.68 34.33
N ARG A 279 21.41 22.27 34.70
CA ARG A 279 21.67 21.57 35.97
C ARG A 279 21.22 22.40 37.20
N SER A 280 21.45 23.71 37.19
CA SER A 280 21.04 24.59 38.29
C SER A 280 19.52 24.61 38.50
N VAL A 281 18.75 24.46 37.42
CA VAL A 281 17.28 24.37 37.49
C VAL A 281 16.87 23.08 38.19
N ASN A 282 17.48 21.94 37.82
CA ASN A 282 17.23 20.66 38.47
C ASN A 282 17.60 20.67 39.95
N ASP A 283 18.75 21.24 40.30
CA ASP A 283 19.24 21.26 41.67
C ASP A 283 18.40 22.18 42.58
N THR A 284 17.81 23.25 42.04
CA THR A 284 17.03 24.24 42.81
C THR A 284 15.54 23.91 42.87
N LEU A 285 14.96 23.46 41.75
CA LEU A 285 13.50 23.30 41.57
C LEU A 285 13.07 21.83 41.39
N GLY A 286 14.04 20.90 41.38
CA GLY A 286 13.81 19.47 41.19
C GLY A 286 13.67 19.07 39.71
N HIS A 287 13.86 17.78 39.45
CA HIS A 287 13.82 17.22 38.09
C HIS A 287 12.50 17.46 37.36
N LEU A 288 11.36 17.43 38.05
CA LEU A 288 10.05 17.69 37.44
C LEU A 288 9.94 19.12 36.85
N ALA A 289 10.63 20.09 37.44
CA ALA A 289 10.68 21.45 36.90
C ALA A 289 11.58 21.51 35.66
N GLY A 290 12.70 20.78 35.67
CA GLY A 290 13.54 20.60 34.48
C GLY A 290 12.80 19.94 33.32
N ASP A 291 12.03 18.89 33.59
CA ASP A 291 11.20 18.20 32.58
C ASP A 291 10.16 19.14 31.95
N ARG A 292 9.50 19.96 32.77
CA ARG A 292 8.56 21.00 32.28
C ARG A 292 9.26 22.04 31.41
N LEU A 293 10.49 22.44 31.77
CA LEU A 293 11.28 23.36 30.95
C LEU A 293 11.63 22.72 29.60
N LEU A 294 12.05 21.45 29.58
CA LEU A 294 12.32 20.70 28.35
C LEU A 294 11.08 20.60 27.45
N LEU A 295 9.91 20.33 28.02
CA LEU A 295 8.63 20.32 27.30
C LEU A 295 8.33 21.67 26.64
N GLN A 296 8.51 22.79 27.36
CA GLN A 296 8.29 24.12 26.79
C GLN A 296 9.28 24.46 25.67
N ILE A 297 10.53 24.04 25.79
CA ILE A 297 11.54 24.23 24.74
C ILE A 297 11.16 23.40 23.50
N ALA A 298 10.74 22.15 23.71
CA ALA A 298 10.30 21.28 22.63
C ALA A 298 9.12 21.85 21.86
N ASP A 299 8.13 22.43 22.55
CA ASP A 299 7.00 23.09 21.89
C ASP A 299 7.41 24.34 21.11
N ARG A 300 8.41 25.11 21.60
CA ARG A 300 8.95 26.26 20.86
C ARG A 300 9.73 25.85 19.60
N LEU A 301 10.39 24.70 19.61
CA LEU A 301 11.14 24.18 18.45
C LEU A 301 10.25 23.58 17.36
N ARG A 302 8.97 23.32 17.64
CA ARG A 302 8.00 22.79 16.66
C ARG A 302 7.34 23.87 15.78
N LEU A 303 7.46 25.14 16.16
CA LEU A 303 6.91 26.32 15.46
C LEU A 303 7.71 26.64 14.19
#